data_AF-A0A359M7N9-F1
#
_entry.id   AF-A0A359M7N9-F1
#
_cell.length_a   1.000
_cell.length_b   1.000
_cell.length_c   1.000
_cell.angle_alpha   90.00
_cell.angle_beta   90.00
_cell.angle_gamma   90.00
#
_symmetry.space_group_name_H-M   'P 1'
#
loop_
_entity.id
_entity.type
_entity.pdbx_description
1 polymer ?
#
loop_
_entity_poly.entity_id
_entity_poly.type
_entity_poly.pdbx_seq_one_letter_code
_entity_poly.pdbx_strand_id
1 'polypeptide(L)'
;AIAAGAAAEGIVIDPEPQFDFSPLFYMQFMEPLGVTDGSVAASWDYERDDWRKDFVDVTRDLAPDVMRWGGLYCRYYRWREGLGPARRRPPMYNYVWSGWEDHRVGTHEFVDFCR
;
A
#
# COMPACT_ATOMS: atom_id res chain seq x y z
N ALA A 1 29.73 14.59 36.26
CA ALA A 1 30.59 15.11 35.18
C ALA A 1 30.93 13.94 34.28
N ILE A 2 30.30 13.87 33.09
CA ILE A 2 30.68 12.86 32.09
C ILE A 2 31.99 13.37 31.49
N ALA A 3 33.08 12.68 31.77
CA ALA A 3 34.39 13.01 31.23
C ALA A 3 34.31 12.89 29.69
N ALA A 4 34.51 14.01 29.01
CA ALA A 4 34.68 14.05 27.57
C ALA A 4 36.04 13.42 27.23
N GLY A 5 36.06 12.09 27.17
CA GLY A 5 37.15 11.32 26.58
C GLY A 5 37.15 11.52 25.07
N ALA A 6 38.34 11.70 24.49
CA ALA A 6 38.59 11.93 23.07
C ALA A 6 37.63 11.13 22.19
N ALA A 7 36.96 11.82 21.26
CA ALA A 7 36.05 11.21 20.31
C ALA A 7 36.82 10.14 19.53
N ALA A 8 36.56 8.87 19.86
CA ALA A 8 36.97 7.77 19.01
C ALA A 8 36.39 8.01 17.62
N GLU A 9 37.20 7.90 16.57
CA GLU A 9 36.71 7.87 15.19
C GLU A 9 35.83 6.61 15.02
N GLY A 10 34.57 6.70 15.42
CA GLY A 10 33.67 5.57 15.43
C GLY A 10 32.28 5.92 15.94
N ILE A 11 31.28 5.23 15.40
CA ILE A 11 29.92 5.30 15.92
C ILE A 11 29.89 4.49 17.22
N VAL A 12 29.64 5.16 18.35
CA VAL A 12 29.39 4.52 19.63
C VAL A 12 27.90 4.19 19.70
N ILE A 13 27.56 2.89 19.79
CA ILE A 13 26.18 2.41 19.87
C ILE A 13 25.89 2.01 21.33
N ASP A 14 24.89 2.65 21.93
CA ASP A 14 24.27 2.19 23.17
C ASP A 14 23.16 1.19 22.81
N PRO A 15 23.23 -0.09 23.26
CA PRO A 15 22.22 -1.09 22.93
C PRO A 15 20.92 -0.92 23.73
N GLU A 16 20.86 -0.06 24.75
CA GLU A 16 19.65 0.15 25.54
C GLU A 16 18.58 0.88 24.71
N PRO A 17 17.40 0.27 24.44
CA PRO A 17 16.34 0.93 23.70
C PRO A 17 15.81 2.14 24.46
N GLN A 18 15.91 3.33 23.88
CA GLN A 18 15.43 4.57 24.52
C GLN A 18 13.96 4.88 24.22
N PHE A 19 13.42 4.31 23.14
CA PHE A 19 12.06 4.57 22.66
C PHE A 19 11.44 3.31 22.09
N ASP A 20 10.12 3.22 22.18
CA ASP A 20 9.36 2.16 21.51
C ASP A 20 9.44 2.34 20.00
N PHE A 21 9.59 1.22 19.28
CA PHE A 21 9.50 1.22 17.83
C PHE A 21 8.03 1.10 17.42
N SER A 22 7.52 2.11 16.70
CA SER A 22 6.14 2.06 16.22
C SER A 22 5.99 0.95 15.19
N PRO A 23 4.99 0.05 15.33
CA PRO A 23 4.71 -0.94 14.30
C PRO A 23 4.22 -0.28 13.01
N LEU A 24 3.91 1.02 13.00
CA LEU A 24 3.48 1.71 11.78
C LEU A 24 4.64 2.26 10.97
N PHE A 25 5.88 2.15 11.44
CA PHE A 25 7.00 2.90 10.87
C PHE A 25 7.34 2.50 9.42
N TYR A 26 7.15 1.23 9.07
CA TYR A 26 7.41 0.69 7.73
C TYR A 26 6.15 0.55 6.87
N MET A 27 5.15 1.41 7.12
CA MET A 27 3.91 1.39 6.35
C MET A 27 4.14 1.55 4.85
N GLN A 28 3.27 0.92 4.06
CA GLN A 28 3.25 1.05 2.61
C GLN A 28 1.95 1.70 2.15
N PHE A 29 1.91 2.05 0.87
CA PHE A 29 0.85 2.86 0.29
C PHE A 29 0.47 2.32 -1.10
N MET A 30 -0.84 2.18 -1.32
CA MET A 30 -1.40 1.68 -2.57
C MET A 30 -2.56 2.57 -3.02
N GLU A 31 -2.45 3.09 -4.25
CA GLU A 31 -3.46 3.92 -4.91
C GLU A 31 -3.72 3.34 -6.29
N PRO A 32 -4.97 3.37 -6.81
CA PRO A 32 -5.22 3.25 -8.25
C PRO A 32 -4.67 4.48 -8.98
N LEU A 33 -3.38 4.43 -9.30
CA LEU A 33 -2.61 5.54 -9.86
C LEU A 33 -2.13 5.17 -11.25
N GLY A 34 -2.56 5.93 -12.25
CA GLY A 34 -2.16 5.75 -13.65
C GLY A 34 -3.32 6.00 -14.61
N VAL A 35 -3.02 6.02 -15.92
CA VAL A 35 -3.98 6.38 -16.97
C VAL A 35 -4.53 5.16 -17.70
N THR A 36 -3.62 4.33 -18.23
CA THR A 36 -3.98 3.16 -19.04
C THR A 36 -3.95 1.89 -18.19
N ASP A 37 -2.86 1.70 -17.44
CA ASP A 37 -2.68 0.60 -16.50
C ASP A 37 -2.37 1.19 -15.11
N GLY A 38 -3.42 1.47 -14.33
CA GLY A 38 -3.24 1.95 -12.95
C GLY A 38 -2.43 0.95 -12.13
N SER A 39 -1.63 1.41 -11.17
CA SER A 39 -0.75 0.55 -10.35
C SER A 39 -1.47 -0.63 -9.70
N VAL A 40 -2.73 -0.45 -9.29
CA VAL A 40 -3.55 -1.53 -8.73
C VAL A 40 -3.99 -2.52 -9.82
N ALA A 41 -4.48 -2.01 -10.96
CA ALA A 41 -4.85 -2.85 -12.09
C ALA A 41 -3.65 -3.67 -12.62
N ALA A 42 -2.46 -3.07 -12.66
CA ALA A 42 -1.22 -3.74 -13.05
C ALA A 42 -0.77 -4.84 -12.07
N SER A 43 -1.28 -4.81 -10.83
CA SER A 43 -1.02 -5.81 -9.79
C SER A 43 -2.02 -6.98 -9.80
N TRP A 44 -3.07 -6.89 -10.63
CA TRP A 44 -4.12 -7.89 -10.77
C TRP A 44 -3.86 -8.84 -11.94
N ASP A 45 -4.13 -10.13 -11.73
CA ASP A 45 -4.15 -11.15 -12.77
C ASP A 45 -5.60 -11.36 -13.24
N TYR A 46 -5.93 -10.84 -14.42
CA TYR A 46 -7.30 -10.89 -14.97
C TYR A 46 -7.71 -12.29 -15.47
N GLU A 47 -6.76 -13.20 -15.73
CA GLU A 47 -7.08 -14.57 -16.12
C GLU A 47 -7.46 -15.40 -14.90
N ARG A 48 -6.75 -15.19 -13.78
CA ARG A 48 -7.03 -15.83 -12.50
C ARG A 48 -8.13 -15.15 -11.69
N ASP A 49 -8.43 -13.89 -12.00
CA ASP A 49 -9.30 -13.01 -11.22
C ASP A 49 -8.84 -12.92 -9.75
N ASP A 50 -7.54 -12.72 -9.57
CA ASP A 50 -6.88 -12.60 -8.26
C ASP A 50 -5.61 -11.73 -8.36
N TRP A 51 -4.99 -11.41 -7.23
CA TRP A 51 -3.70 -10.75 -7.18
C TRP A 51 -2.62 -11.56 -7.90
N ARG A 52 -1.72 -10.87 -8.60
CA ARG A 52 -0.56 -11.53 -9.18
C ARG A 52 0.29 -12.15 -8.07
N LYS A 53 0.68 -13.41 -8.28
CA LYS A 53 1.44 -14.17 -7.27
C LYS A 53 2.77 -13.49 -6.92
N ASP A 54 3.50 -13.00 -7.92
CA ASP A 54 4.78 -12.33 -7.71
C ASP A 54 4.63 -11.03 -6.92
N PHE A 55 3.56 -10.26 -7.17
CA PHE A 55 3.23 -9.08 -6.38
C PHE A 55 2.96 -9.43 -4.90
N VAL A 56 2.18 -10.49 -4.64
CA VAL A 56 1.91 -10.96 -3.27
C VAL A 56 3.18 -11.45 -2.58
N ASP A 57 4.01 -12.24 -3.27
CA ASP A 57 5.26 -12.76 -2.71
C ASP A 57 6.22 -11.62 -2.34
N VAL A 58 6.43 -10.66 -3.26
CA VAL A 58 7.32 -9.51 -3.01
C VAL A 58 6.79 -8.62 -1.90
N THR A 59 5.47 -8.38 -1.84
CA THR A 59 4.89 -7.58 -0.75
C THR A 59 5.02 -8.29 0.59
N ARG A 60 4.88 -9.62 0.62
CA ARG A 60 5.09 -10.42 1.83
C ARG A 60 6.53 -10.36 2.31
N ASP A 61 7.50 -10.43 1.40
CA ASP A 61 8.93 -10.32 1.72
C ASP A 61 9.32 -8.92 2.21
N LEU A 62 8.64 -7.87 1.73
CA LEU A 62 8.78 -6.49 2.23
C LEU A 62 8.26 -6.34 3.67
N ALA A 63 7.40 -7.26 4.13
CA ALA A 63 6.83 -7.34 5.47
C ALA A 63 6.22 -6.00 5.98
N PRO A 64 5.30 -5.36 5.24
CA PRO A 64 4.67 -4.14 5.69
C PRO A 64 3.68 -4.42 6.84
N ASP A 65 3.82 -3.70 7.94
CA ASP A 65 2.88 -3.80 9.06
C ASP A 65 1.50 -3.20 8.73
N VAL A 66 1.47 -2.18 7.88
CA VAL A 66 0.25 -1.48 7.47
C VAL A 66 0.31 -1.07 6.00
N MET A 67 -0.83 -1.23 5.32
CA MET A 67 -1.05 -0.75 3.96
C MET A 67 -2.09 0.36 3.96
N ARG A 68 -1.73 1.55 3.48
CA ARG A 68 -2.69 2.65 3.28
C ARG A 68 -3.28 2.57 1.88
N TRP A 69 -4.61 2.53 1.79
CA TRP A 69 -5.34 2.62 0.53
C TRP A 69 -5.65 4.07 0.13
N GLY A 70 -5.49 4.39 -1.15
CA GLY A 70 -6.00 5.59 -1.77
C GLY A 70 -4.97 6.68 -1.92
N GLY A 71 -5.25 7.91 -1.48
CA GLY A 71 -4.49 9.10 -1.85
C GLY A 71 -5.44 10.21 -2.27
N LEU A 72 -5.12 10.94 -3.34
CA LEU A 72 -6.06 11.91 -3.90
C LEU A 72 -7.28 11.20 -4.54
N TYR A 73 -7.13 9.95 -4.97
CA TYR A 73 -8.21 9.06 -5.40
C TYR A 73 -9.37 8.99 -4.38
N CYS A 74 -9.04 8.88 -3.08
CA CYS A 74 -10.04 8.78 -2.02
C CYS A 74 -10.94 10.02 -1.89
N ARG A 75 -10.59 11.16 -2.50
CA ARG A 75 -11.40 12.38 -2.45
C ARG A 75 -12.75 12.23 -3.14
N TYR A 76 -12.84 11.38 -4.16
CA TYR A 76 -14.04 11.15 -4.97
C TYR A 76 -14.38 9.66 -5.10
N TYR A 77 -13.58 8.78 -4.48
CA TYR A 77 -13.89 7.36 -4.38
C TYR A 77 -15.17 7.09 -3.60
N ARG A 78 -16.13 6.44 -4.27
CA ARG A 78 -17.37 5.98 -3.66
C ARG A 78 -17.23 4.50 -3.32
N TRP A 79 -16.70 4.21 -2.14
CA TRP A 79 -16.36 2.84 -1.73
C TRP A 79 -17.47 1.79 -1.95
N ARG A 80 -18.74 2.17 -1.81
CA ARG A 80 -19.90 1.28 -2.06
C ARG A 80 -20.00 0.82 -3.50
N GLU A 81 -19.54 1.63 -4.45
CA GLU A 81 -19.48 1.27 -5.88
C GLU A 81 -18.39 0.22 -6.17
N GLY A 82 -17.42 0.07 -5.26
CA GLY A 82 -16.40 -0.99 -5.29
C GLY A 82 -16.79 -2.28 -4.56
N LEU A 83 -18.05 -2.45 -4.15
CA LEU A 83 -18.52 -3.65 -3.45
C LEU A 83 -19.39 -4.55 -4.33
N GLY A 84 -19.57 -5.80 -3.89
CA GLY A 84 -20.41 -6.79 -4.56
C GLY A 84 -19.72 -7.40 -5.80
N PRO A 85 -20.46 -8.08 -6.69
CA PRO A 85 -19.87 -8.75 -7.84
C PRO A 85 -19.12 -7.77 -8.77
N ALA A 86 -17.84 -8.02 -9.05
CA ALA A 86 -16.98 -7.11 -9.82
C ALA A 86 -17.60 -6.66 -11.15
N ARG A 87 -18.21 -7.59 -11.89
CA ARG A 87 -18.87 -7.30 -13.18
C ARG A 87 -20.07 -6.34 -13.11
N ARG A 88 -20.58 -6.03 -11.92
CA ARG A 88 -21.72 -5.12 -11.70
C ARG A 88 -21.29 -3.78 -11.11
N ARG A 89 -20.00 -3.61 -10.80
CA ARG A 89 -19.47 -2.36 -10.24
C ARG A 89 -19.41 -1.31 -11.36
N PRO A 90 -19.92 -0.09 -11.13
CA PRO A 90 -19.86 0.95 -12.15
C PRO A 90 -18.42 1.47 -12.27
N PRO A 91 -17.93 1.77 -13.49
CA PRO A 91 -16.64 2.40 -13.65
C PRO A 91 -16.69 3.86 -13.18
N MET A 92 -15.55 4.39 -12.75
CA MET A 92 -15.38 5.77 -12.31
C MET A 92 -14.23 6.42 -13.09
N TYR A 93 -14.42 7.68 -13.50
CA TYR A 93 -13.32 8.44 -14.07
C TYR A 93 -12.36 8.92 -12.95
N ASN A 94 -11.09 8.58 -13.07
CA ASN A 94 -10.03 8.98 -12.14
C ASN A 94 -9.62 10.44 -12.44
N TYR A 95 -10.28 11.39 -11.77
CA TYR A 95 -10.08 12.82 -12.07
C TYR A 95 -8.67 13.34 -11.83
N VAL A 96 -7.92 12.72 -10.90
CA VAL A 96 -6.58 13.22 -10.52
C VAL A 96 -5.52 12.64 -11.43
N TRP A 97 -5.60 11.35 -11.71
CA TRP A 97 -4.58 10.66 -12.50
C TRP A 97 -4.92 10.61 -13.98
N SER A 98 -6.14 10.98 -14.37
CA SER A 98 -6.74 10.70 -15.69
C SER A 98 -6.92 9.20 -15.91
N GLY A 99 -7.94 8.79 -16.66
CA GLY A 99 -8.22 7.36 -16.92
C GLY A 99 -9.47 6.84 -16.22
N TRP A 100 -9.73 5.55 -16.38
CA TRP A 100 -10.92 4.88 -15.88
C TRP A 100 -10.55 3.84 -14.84
N GLU A 101 -11.19 3.92 -13.68
CA GLU A 101 -11.18 2.86 -12.67
C GLU A 101 -12.40 1.98 -12.85
N ASP A 102 -12.17 0.70 -13.15
CA ASP A 102 -13.23 -0.30 -13.33
C ASP A 102 -13.75 -0.89 -12.01
N HIS A 103 -13.14 -0.52 -10.88
CA HIS A 103 -13.38 -1.08 -9.57
C HIS A 103 -13.21 -2.61 -9.50
N ARG A 104 -12.31 -3.17 -10.33
CA ARG A 104 -11.92 -4.59 -10.22
C ARG A 104 -11.47 -4.92 -8.81
N VAL A 105 -10.54 -4.11 -8.30
CA VAL A 105 -10.14 -4.11 -6.90
C VAL A 105 -10.95 -3.06 -6.15
N GLY A 106 -11.73 -3.51 -5.17
CA GLY A 106 -12.43 -2.68 -4.21
C GLY A 106 -11.99 -2.97 -2.78
N THR A 107 -12.81 -2.58 -1.81
CA THR A 107 -12.49 -2.76 -0.39
C THR A 107 -12.33 -4.23 0.00
N HIS A 108 -13.13 -5.13 -0.57
CA HIS A 108 -13.02 -6.56 -0.24
C HIS A 108 -11.70 -7.15 -0.72
N GLU A 109 -11.34 -6.93 -1.98
CA GLU A 109 -10.11 -7.47 -2.56
C GLU A 109 -8.87 -6.88 -1.88
N PHE A 110 -8.91 -5.59 -1.52
CA PHE A 110 -7.84 -4.94 -0.76
C PHE A 110 -7.70 -5.47 0.66
N VAL A 111 -8.80 -5.69 1.38
CA VAL A 111 -8.74 -6.25 2.74
C VAL A 111 -8.27 -7.71 2.70
N ASP A 112 -8.65 -8.47 1.68
CA ASP A 112 -8.19 -9.85 1.50
C ASP A 112 -6.68 -9.91 1.21
N PHE A 113 -6.17 -8.98 0.39
CA PHE A 113 -4.72 -8.83 0.17
C PHE A 113 -3.92 -8.57 1.46
N CYS A 114 -4.49 -7.80 2.39
CA CYS A 114 -3.83 -7.43 3.64
C CYS A 114 -3.85 -8.55 4.71
N ARG A 115 -4.40 -9.73 4.40
CA ARG A 115 -4.44 -10.89 5.31
C ARG A 115 -3.31 -11.87 5.05
#